data_AF-A0A7X5SCD0-F1
#
_entry.id   AF-A0A7X5SCD0-F1
#
_cell.length_a   1.000
_cell.length_b   1.000
_cell.length_c   1.000
_cell.angle_alpha   90.00
_cell.angle_beta   90.00
_cell.angle_gamma   90.00
#
_symmetry.space_group_name_H-M   'P 1'
#
loop_
_entity.id
_entity.type
_entity.pdbx_description
1 polymer ?
#
loop_
_entity_poly.entity_id
_entity_poly.type
_entity_poly.pdbx_seq_one_letter_code
_entity_poly.pdbx_strand_id
1 'polypeptide(L)'
;VHNALKYGRVMDEPARVKLRVERMERMAVIDVVDRGPGIPETVAAQLFRPFYTTSEHGTGLGLYIAQELCRANQAQLDYVSVPGGGA
;
A
#
# COMPACT_ATOMS: atom_id res chain seq x y z
N VAL A 1 -2.92 2.15 5.29
CA VAL A 1 -4.14 1.59 5.94
C VAL A 1 -5.44 1.90 5.18
N HIS A 2 -5.76 3.16 4.82
CA HIS A 2 -7.03 3.45 4.12
C HIS A 2 -7.18 2.68 2.78
N ASN A 3 -6.14 2.67 1.95
CA ASN A 3 -6.15 1.90 0.70
C ASN A 3 -6.36 0.40 0.94
N ALA A 4 -5.65 -0.16 1.93
CA ALA A 4 -5.81 -1.54 2.35
C ALA A 4 -7.25 -1.87 2.81
N LEU A 5 -7.93 -0.97 3.54
CA LEU A 5 -9.33 -1.17 3.91
C LEU A 5 -10.29 -1.06 2.72
N LYS A 6 -9.99 -0.20 1.75
CA LYS A 6 -10.86 0.06 0.60
C LYS A 6 -10.76 -1.05 -0.45
N TYR A 7 -9.55 -1.53 -0.74
CA TYR A 7 -9.27 -2.46 -1.83
C TYR A 7 -8.92 -3.87 -1.35
N GLY A 8 -8.54 -4.04 -0.09
CA GLY A 8 -8.11 -5.30 0.50
C GLY A 8 -9.23 -6.26 0.92
N ARG A 9 -10.36 -6.22 0.21
CA ARG A 9 -11.54 -7.07 0.47
C ARG A 9 -11.65 -8.17 -0.58
N VAL A 10 -12.10 -9.34 -0.15
CA VAL A 10 -12.50 -10.47 -1.00
C VAL A 10 -14.02 -10.55 -0.98
N MET A 11 -14.65 -11.14 -2.02
CA MET A 11 -16.11 -11.27 -2.05
C MET A 11 -16.63 -11.91 -0.76
N ASP A 12 -17.70 -11.33 -0.20
CA ASP A 12 -18.39 -11.76 1.02
C ASP A 12 -17.57 -11.78 2.32
N GLU A 13 -16.37 -11.19 2.34
CA GLU A 13 -15.57 -10.99 3.55
C GLU A 13 -15.29 -9.51 3.84
N PRO A 14 -15.35 -9.07 5.12
CA PRO A 14 -14.92 -7.73 5.49
C PRO A 14 -13.42 -7.55 5.25
N ALA A 15 -13.00 -6.33 4.91
CA ALA A 15 -11.59 -6.02 4.74
C ALA A 15 -10.82 -6.27 6.04
N ARG A 16 -9.69 -6.97 5.94
CA ARG A 16 -8.78 -7.22 7.06
C ARG A 16 -7.42 -6.69 6.74
N VAL A 17 -6.90 -5.84 7.63
CA VAL A 17 -5.54 -5.30 7.54
C VAL A 17 -4.71 -5.87 8.68
N LYS A 18 -3.60 -6.50 8.35
CA LYS A 18 -2.60 -6.96 9.31
C LYS A 18 -1.47 -5.95 9.34
N LEU A 19 -1.17 -5.44 10.53
CA LEU A 19 0.04 -4.67 10.77
C LEU A 19 1.09 -5.60 11.35
N ARG A 20 2.30 -5.52 10.83
CA ARG A 20 3.48 -6.20 11.38
C ARG A 20 4.53 -5.14 11.62
N VAL A 21 5.13 -5.17 12.80
CA VAL A 21 6.20 -4.25 13.17
C VAL A 21 7.39 -5.10 13.58
N GLU A 22 8.48 -4.96 12.86
CA GLU A 22 9.71 -5.69 13.11
C GLU A 22 10.89 -4.71 13.17
N ARG A 23 11.89 -5.02 13.99
CA ARG A 23 13.14 -4.26 14.02
C ARG A 23 14.15 -5.00 13.14
N MET A 24 14.56 -4.37 12.04
CA MET A 24 15.61 -4.88 11.17
C MET A 24 16.87 -4.04 11.37
N GLU A 25 17.86 -4.61 12.06
CA GLU A 25 19.11 -3.94 12.41
C GLU A 25 18.89 -2.58 13.12
N ARG A 26 19.09 -1.48 12.39
CA ARG A 26 18.97 -0.09 12.87
C ARG A 26 17.67 0.60 12.43
N MET A 27 16.78 -0.11 11.74
CA MET A 27 15.52 0.42 11.22
C MET A 27 14.32 -0.33 11.79
N ALA A 28 13.19 0.37 11.91
CA ALA A 28 11.90 -0.24 12.15
C ALA A 28 11.20 -0.44 10.80
N VAL A 29 10.66 -1.63 10.57
CA VAL A 29 9.87 -1.98 9.38
C VAL A 29 8.43 -2.16 9.82
N ILE A 30 7.52 -1.53 9.08
CA ILE A 30 6.08 -1.64 9.29
C ILE A 30 5.46 -2.16 8.00
N ASP A 31 4.97 -3.39 8.02
CA ASP A 31 4.18 -3.93 6.91
C ASP A 31 2.71 -3.67 7.15
N VAL A 32 2.02 -3.18 6.12
CA VAL A 32 0.57 -2.99 6.09
C VAL A 32 0.00 -3.97 5.08
N VAL A 33 -0.37 -5.15 5.56
CA VAL A 33 -0.78 -6.26 4.70
C VAL A 33 -2.29 -6.36 4.59
N ASP A 34 -2.80 -6.39 3.36
CA ASP A 34 -4.21 -6.70 3.08
C ASP A 34 -4.40 -8.04 2.36
N ARG A 35 -5.66 -8.44 2.16
CA ARG A 35 -6.04 -9.72 1.52
C ARG A 35 -6.83 -9.53 0.23
N GLY A 36 -6.71 -8.37 -0.40
CA GLY A 36 -7.41 -8.09 -1.65
C GLY A 36 -6.92 -8.95 -2.82
N PRO A 37 -7.46 -8.74 -4.03
CA PRO A 37 -7.03 -9.48 -5.23
C PRO A 37 -5.59 -9.18 -5.67
N GLY A 38 -4.89 -8.26 -4.99
CA GLY A 38 -3.60 -7.73 -5.41
C GLY A 38 -3.73 -6.59 -6.42
N ILE A 39 -2.57 -6.07 -6.86
CA ILE A 39 -2.50 -4.92 -7.78
C ILE A 39 -1.89 -5.41 -9.10
N PRO A 40 -2.54 -5.18 -10.26
CA PRO A 40 -1.95 -5.49 -11.55
C PRO A 40 -0.61 -4.80 -11.74
N GLU A 41 0.36 -5.46 -12.38
CA GLU A 41 1.73 -4.94 -12.54
C GLU A 41 1.78 -3.56 -13.22
N THR A 42 0.91 -3.33 -14.21
CA THR A 42 0.78 -2.05 -14.90
C THR A 42 0.31 -0.92 -13.97
N VAL A 43 -0.52 -1.24 -12.97
CA VAL A 43 -0.97 -0.30 -11.94
C VAL A 43 0.12 -0.13 -10.88
N ALA A 44 0.80 -1.21 -10.49
CA ALA A 44 1.88 -1.21 -9.50
C ALA A 44 3.02 -0.24 -9.90
N ALA A 45 3.41 -0.25 -11.19
CA ALA A 45 4.42 0.67 -11.73
C ALA A 45 4.05 2.16 -11.64
N GLN A 46 2.76 2.47 -11.41
CA GLN A 46 2.22 3.83 -11.39
C GLN A 46 1.78 4.27 -9.99
N LEU A 47 1.78 3.38 -8.99
CA LEU A 47 1.18 3.59 -7.66
C LEU A 47 1.62 4.87 -6.95
N PHE A 48 2.88 5.24 -7.09
CA PHE A 48 3.49 6.39 -6.43
C PHE A 48 3.58 7.62 -7.33
N ARG A 49 3.03 7.59 -8.55
CA ARG A 49 2.99 8.79 -9.40
C ARG A 49 1.95 9.77 -8.87
N PRO A 50 2.26 11.09 -8.83
CA PRO A 50 1.29 12.09 -8.42
C PRO A 50 0.09 12.07 -9.37
N PHE A 51 -1.11 12.24 -8.81
CA PHE A 51 -2.41 12.25 -9.52
C PHE A 51 -2.83 10.94 -10.17
N TYR A 52 -2.04 9.86 -10.05
CA TYR A 52 -2.47 8.55 -10.52
C TYR A 52 -3.48 7.93 -9.56
N THR A 53 -4.64 7.51 -10.09
CA THR A 53 -5.71 6.89 -9.31
C THR A 53 -6.56 6.00 -10.20
N THR A 54 -7.04 4.89 -9.65
CA THR A 54 -8.09 4.05 -10.24
C THR A 54 -9.46 4.33 -9.62
N SER A 55 -9.53 5.26 -8.66
CA SER A 55 -10.74 5.64 -7.93
C SER A 55 -11.36 6.90 -8.50
N GLU A 56 -12.67 6.88 -8.75
CA GLU A 56 -13.47 8.01 -9.27
C GLU A 56 -13.48 9.23 -8.34
N HIS A 57 -13.35 9.03 -7.02
CA HIS A 57 -13.37 10.11 -6.02
C HIS A 57 -12.02 10.41 -5.36
N GLY A 58 -10.93 9.80 -5.84
CA GLY A 58 -9.59 9.97 -5.25
C GLY A 58 -8.77 11.00 -6.02
N THR A 59 -7.98 11.83 -5.34
CA THR A 59 -7.07 12.78 -6.00
C THR A 59 -5.80 12.12 -6.56
N GLY A 60 -5.51 10.87 -6.17
CA GLY A 60 -4.26 10.18 -6.53
C GLY A 60 -3.01 10.71 -5.83
N LEU A 61 -3.14 11.55 -4.81
CA LEU A 61 -1.98 12.14 -4.11
C LEU A 61 -1.54 11.37 -2.87
N GLY A 62 -2.38 10.51 -2.30
CA GLY A 62 -2.12 9.89 -0.98
C GLY A 62 -0.82 9.08 -0.90
N LEU A 63 -0.61 8.15 -1.84
CA LEU A 63 0.60 7.32 -1.86
C LEU A 63 1.86 8.12 -2.23
N TYR A 64 1.73 9.08 -3.15
CA TYR A 64 2.81 10.00 -3.50
C TYR A 64 3.28 10.79 -2.28
N ILE A 65 2.35 11.44 -1.55
CA ILE A 65 2.67 12.20 -0.34
C ILE A 65 3.30 11.29 0.72
N ALA A 66 2.77 10.09 0.92
CA ALA A 66 3.36 9.13 1.87
C ALA A 66 4.80 8.76 1.50
N GLN A 67 5.10 8.53 0.23
CA GLN A 67 6.45 8.24 -0.24
C GLN A 67 7.40 9.44 -0.05
N GLU A 68 6.94 10.66 -0.36
CA GLU A 68 7.74 11.87 -0.17
C GLU A 68 8.01 12.16 1.31
N LEU A 69 7.03 11.92 2.19
CA LEU A 69 7.22 12.02 3.64
C LEU A 69 8.22 10.97 4.15
N CYS A 70 8.14 9.73 3.68
CA CYS A 70 9.14 8.70 4.01
C CYS A 70 10.54 9.15 3.59
N ARG A 71 10.71 9.59 2.33
CA ARG A 71 12.00 10.08 1.81
C ARG A 71 12.55 11.24 2.62
N ALA A 72 11.71 12.22 2.95
CA ALA A 72 12.09 13.38 3.76
C ALA A 72 12.57 12.99 5.18
N ASN A 73 12.11 11.83 5.68
CA ASN A 73 12.49 11.28 6.98
C ASN A 73 13.52 10.14 6.88
N GLN A 74 14.23 10.03 5.75
CA GLN A 74 15.22 8.98 5.50
C GLN A 74 14.67 7.55 5.64
N ALA A 75 13.37 7.38 5.38
CA ALA A 75 12.66 6.12 5.33
C ALA A 75 12.28 5.77 3.88
N GLN A 76 11.89 4.50 3.67
CA GLN A 76 11.43 4.01 2.39
C GLN A 76 9.98 3.53 2.49
N LEU A 77 9.22 3.69 1.41
CA LEU A 77 7.88 3.16 1.25
C LEU A 77 7.82 2.41 -0.08
N ASP A 78 7.66 1.10 0.01
CA ASP A 78 7.61 0.20 -1.13
C ASP A 78 6.27 -0.52 -1.20
N TYR A 79 5.92 -0.91 -2.42
CA TYR A 79 4.88 -1.90 -2.65
C TYR A 79 5.53 -3.28 -2.77
N VAL A 80 5.03 -4.26 -2.03
CA VAL A 80 5.47 -5.65 -2.09
C VAL A 80 4.28 -6.51 -2.47
N SER A 81 4.35 -7.20 -3.60
CA SER A 81 3.26 -8.10 -3.99
C SER A 81 3.27 -9.37 -3.12
N VAL A 82 2.08 -9.81 -2.71
CA VAL A 82 1.91 -11.04 -1.93
C VAL A 82 1.45 -12.17 -2.86
N PRO A 83 2.17 -13.31 -2.91
CA PRO A 83 1.71 -14.48 -3.67
C PRO A 83 0.33 -14.95 -3.18
N GLY A 84 -0.65 -15.02 -4.08
CA GLY A 84 -2.03 -15.44 -3.76
C GLY A 84 -3.02 -14.29 -3.54
N GLY A 85 -2.60 -13.03 -3.69
CA GLY A 85 -3.44 -11.85 -3.52
C GLY A 85 -3.05 -11.05 -2.27
N GLY A 86 -3.25 -9.73 -2.33
CA GLY A 86 -2.92 -8.77 -1.28
C GLY A 86 -1.84 -7.78 -1.70
N ALA A 87 -1.58 -6.83 -0.79
CA ALA A 87 -0.60 -5.76 -0.88
C ALA A 87 -0.02 -5.49 0.50
#